data_AF-A0A7K0A1T9-F1
#
_entry.id   AF-A0A7K0A1T9-F1
#
_cell.length_a   1.000
_cell.length_b   1.000
_cell.length_c   1.000
_cell.angle_alpha   90.00
_cell.angle_beta   90.00
_cell.angle_gamma   90.00
#
_symmetry.space_group_name_H-M   'P 1'
#
loop_
_entity.id
_entity.type
_entity.pdbx_description
1 polymer ?
#
loop_
_entity_poly.entity_id
_entity_poly.type
_entity_poly.pdbx_seq_one_letter_code
_entity_poly.pdbx_strand_id
1 'polypeptide(L)'
;VRAFEAGDTEVRPWSGASDTIAAGLRVPAPSEGYLVLDKIRASGGTMVSVSEEEIVDAVRELAATEGVFACPEGAATVAAADRLARKGRLEGPVVLYNTGAGAKYLDMLSGVA
;
A
#
# COMPACT_ATOMS: atom_id res chain seq x y z
N VAL A 1 -2.31 -4.23 -8.87
CA VAL A 1 -1.06 -4.27 -9.67
C VAL A 1 -1.18 -5.19 -10.88
N ARG A 2 -1.42 -6.51 -10.73
CA ARG A 2 -1.51 -7.45 -11.87
C ARG A 2 -2.41 -6.98 -13.03
N ALA A 3 -3.67 -6.61 -12.74
CA ALA A 3 -4.60 -6.11 -13.76
C ALA A 3 -4.09 -4.81 -14.44
N PHE A 4 -3.41 -3.94 -13.69
CA PHE A 4 -2.82 -2.72 -14.24
C PHE A 4 -1.69 -3.04 -15.24
N GLU A 5 -0.75 -3.91 -14.84
CA GLU A 5 0.38 -4.35 -15.66
C GLU A 5 -0.05 -5.13 -16.90
N ALA A 6 -1.13 -5.93 -16.79
CA ALA A 6 -1.70 -6.67 -17.92
C ALA A 6 -2.48 -5.78 -18.90
N GLY A 7 -2.74 -4.51 -18.57
CA GLY A 7 -3.57 -3.62 -19.40
C GLY A 7 -5.08 -3.90 -19.28
N ASP A 8 -5.52 -4.69 -18.30
CA ASP A 8 -6.92 -5.05 -18.11
C ASP A 8 -7.75 -3.84 -17.68
N THR A 9 -9.04 -3.81 -18.05
CA THR A 9 -10.01 -2.80 -17.59
C THR A 9 -10.72 -3.18 -16.31
N GLU A 10 -10.64 -4.45 -15.90
CA GLU A 10 -11.32 -5.00 -14.74
C GLU A 10 -10.34 -5.77 -13.84
N VAL A 11 -10.66 -5.81 -12.54
CA VAL A 11 -9.91 -6.59 -11.55
C VAL A 11 -10.59 -7.94 -11.38
N ARG A 12 -9.87 -9.01 -11.72
CA ARG A 12 -10.33 -10.38 -11.43
C ARG A 12 -10.22 -10.67 -9.93
N PRO A 13 -11.16 -11.43 -9.35
CA PRO A 13 -11.06 -11.88 -7.97
C PRO A 13 -9.73 -12.58 -7.70
N TRP A 14 -9.11 -12.24 -6.56
CA TRP A 14 -7.93 -12.91 -6.07
C TRP A 14 -8.28 -14.34 -5.64
N SER A 15 -7.59 -15.33 -6.19
CA SER A 15 -7.90 -16.75 -6.00
C SER A 15 -7.17 -17.42 -4.82
N GLY A 16 -6.33 -16.68 -4.09
CA GLY A 16 -5.55 -17.21 -2.96
C GLY A 16 -6.00 -16.67 -1.61
N ALA A 17 -5.60 -17.33 -0.53
CA ALA A 17 -5.58 -16.68 0.78
C ALA A 17 -4.63 -15.47 0.72
N SER A 18 -4.97 -14.41 1.44
CA SER A 18 -4.11 -13.24 1.60
C SER A 18 -3.88 -13.05 3.08
N ASP A 19 -2.65 -13.33 3.52
CA ASP A 19 -2.25 -13.22 4.92
C ASP A 19 -1.64 -11.85 5.22
N THR A 20 -2.03 -10.82 4.46
CA THR A 20 -1.49 -9.48 4.66
C THR A 20 -1.93 -8.88 5.98
N ILE A 21 -0.99 -8.23 6.68
CA ILE A 21 -1.28 -7.48 7.90
C ILE A 21 -2.05 -6.18 7.61
N ALA A 22 -1.98 -5.69 6.37
CA ALA A 22 -2.72 -4.54 5.86
C ALA A 22 -4.18 -4.90 5.53
N ALA A 23 -4.96 -5.20 6.58
CA ALA A 23 -6.33 -5.72 6.46
C ALA A 23 -7.27 -4.85 5.61
N GLY A 24 -7.08 -3.53 5.58
CA GLY A 24 -7.82 -2.59 4.75
C GLY A 24 -7.50 -2.66 3.25
N LEU A 25 -6.36 -3.24 2.87
CA LEU A 25 -6.01 -3.54 1.47
C LEU A 25 -6.37 -4.98 1.08
N ARG A 26 -6.79 -5.82 2.05
CA ARG A 26 -7.17 -7.22 1.84
C ARG A 26 -8.58 -7.33 1.26
N VAL A 27 -8.73 -6.89 0.01
CA VAL A 27 -10.00 -6.93 -0.74
C VAL A 27 -9.82 -7.82 -1.97
N PRO A 28 -10.25 -9.10 -1.95
CA PRO A 28 -10.03 -10.03 -3.05
C PRO A 28 -10.65 -9.60 -4.38
N ALA A 29 -11.81 -8.93 -4.34
CA ALA A 29 -12.53 -8.49 -5.52
C ALA A 29 -13.13 -7.08 -5.27
N PRO A 30 -12.35 -6.00 -5.45
CA PRO A 30 -12.85 -4.65 -5.26
C PRO A 30 -13.88 -4.30 -6.34
N SER A 31 -15.11 -4.01 -5.93
CA SER A 31 -16.24 -3.67 -6.83
C SER A 31 -15.92 -2.50 -7.76
N GLU A 32 -15.17 -1.51 -7.27
CA GLU A 32 -14.76 -0.31 -7.99
C GLU A 32 -13.33 -0.42 -8.54
N GLY A 33 -12.77 -1.62 -8.66
CA GLY A 33 -11.40 -1.83 -9.16
C GLY A 33 -11.17 -1.25 -10.57
N TYR A 34 -12.19 -1.30 -11.44
CA TYR A 34 -12.15 -0.70 -12.78
C TYR A 34 -11.96 0.83 -12.72
N LEU A 35 -12.59 1.51 -11.74
CA LEU A 35 -12.49 2.95 -11.57
C LEU A 35 -11.08 3.34 -11.12
N VAL A 36 -10.48 2.55 -10.23
CA VAL A 36 -9.09 2.75 -9.79
C VAL A 36 -8.13 2.61 -10.96
N LEU A 37 -8.30 1.57 -11.80
CA LEU A 37 -7.48 1.36 -12.99
C LEU A 37 -7.59 2.52 -13.99
N ASP A 38 -8.81 3.00 -14.24
CA ASP A 38 -9.08 4.16 -15.08
C ASP A 38 -8.36 5.42 -14.57
N LYS A 39 -8.55 5.77 -13.29
CA LYS A 39 -7.96 7.00 -12.73
C LYS A 39 -6.45 6.98 -12.67
N ILE A 40 -5.84 5.85 -12.33
CA ILE A 40 -4.38 5.75 -12.32
C ILE A 40 -3.82 5.93 -13.73
N ARG A 41 -4.41 5.30 -14.75
CA ARG A 41 -3.97 5.48 -16.15
C ARG A 41 -4.20 6.91 -16.64
N ALA A 42 -5.38 7.47 -16.40
CA ALA A 42 -5.71 8.83 -16.81
C ALA A 42 -4.77 9.89 -16.20
N SER A 43 -4.28 9.64 -14.97
CA SER A 43 -3.30 10.51 -14.31
C SER A 43 -1.86 10.32 -14.78
N GLY A 44 -1.57 9.33 -15.64
CA GLY A 44 -0.20 8.94 -15.99
C GLY A 44 0.56 8.27 -14.83
N GLY A 45 -0.17 7.84 -13.80
CA GLY A 45 0.38 7.23 -12.60
C GLY A 45 0.77 5.76 -12.77
N THR A 46 1.13 5.12 -11.65
CA THR A 46 1.51 3.71 -11.62
C THR A 46 0.97 3.01 -10.39
N MET A 47 1.05 1.68 -10.38
CA MET A 47 0.75 0.84 -9.22
C MET A 47 1.97 0.00 -8.88
N VAL A 48 2.27 -0.15 -7.59
CA VAL A 48 3.31 -1.05 -7.10
C VAL A 48 2.76 -1.91 -5.97
N SER A 49 3.33 -3.10 -5.79
CA SER A 49 3.13 -3.94 -4.62
C SER A 49 4.37 -3.89 -3.74
N VAL A 50 4.16 -3.98 -2.43
CA VAL A 50 5.19 -4.09 -1.40
C VAL A 50 5.00 -5.39 -0.63
N SER A 51 6.06 -5.89 0.01
CA SER A 51 6.03 -7.09 0.84
C SER A 51 5.56 -6.79 2.26
N GLU A 52 5.22 -7.83 3.01
CA GLU A 52 4.83 -7.71 4.42
C GLU A 52 5.97 -7.15 5.28
N GLU A 53 7.21 -7.57 4.99
CA GLU A 53 8.41 -7.08 5.66
C GLU A 53 8.62 -5.59 5.41
N GLU A 54 8.45 -5.13 4.16
CA GLU A 54 8.54 -3.72 3.81
C GLU A 54 7.47 -2.89 4.56
N ILE A 55 6.26 -3.43 4.73
CA ILE A 55 5.19 -2.77 5.50
C ILE A 55 5.59 -2.65 6.98
N VAL A 56 6.07 -3.72 7.60
CA VAL A 56 6.50 -3.73 9.01
C VAL A 56 7.64 -2.75 9.24
N ASP A 57 8.66 -2.78 8.39
CA ASP A 57 9.81 -1.89 8.51
C ASP A 57 9.40 -0.42 8.36
N ALA A 58 8.46 -0.12 7.45
CA ALA A 58 7.90 1.22 7.32
C ALA A 58 7.06 1.67 8.53
N VAL A 59 6.32 0.77 9.19
CA VAL A 59 5.62 1.07 10.45
C VAL A 59 6.64 1.47 11.53
N ARG A 60 7.72 0.69 11.67
CA ARG A 60 8.80 0.97 12.63
C ARG A 60 9.50 2.28 12.33
N GLU A 61 9.81 2.54 11.07
CA GLU A 61 10.46 3.77 10.62
C GLU A 61 9.62 5.00 10.99
N LEU A 62 8.34 5.03 10.58
CA LEU A 62 7.44 6.14 10.91
C LEU A 62 7.29 6.38 12.41
N ALA A 63 7.22 5.31 13.21
CA ALA A 63 7.13 5.42 14.65
C ALA A 63 8.43 5.98 15.27
N ALA A 64 9.59 5.53 14.79
CA ALA A 64 10.89 5.90 15.33
C ALA A 64 11.37 7.29 14.90
N THR A 65 11.07 7.72 13.67
CA THR A 65 11.60 8.99 13.12
C THR A 65 10.59 10.13 13.17
N GLU A 66 9.31 9.83 12.90
CA GLU A 66 8.25 10.85 12.80
C GLU A 66 7.32 10.87 14.02
N GLY A 67 7.42 9.89 14.91
CA GLY A 67 6.48 9.71 16.03
C GLY A 67 5.07 9.35 15.56
N VAL A 68 4.93 8.79 14.36
CA VAL A 68 3.65 8.42 13.76
C VAL A 68 3.48 6.91 13.81
N PHE A 69 2.59 6.43 14.68
CA PHE A 69 2.19 5.03 14.67
C PHE A 69 1.08 4.80 13.62
N ALA A 70 1.48 4.68 12.36
CA ALA A 70 0.59 4.51 11.21
C ALA A 70 -0.06 3.12 11.16
N CYS A 71 -1.17 2.99 10.44
CA CYS A 71 -1.70 1.68 10.09
C CYS A 71 -0.81 1.01 9.02
N PRO A 72 -0.85 -0.33 8.87
CA PRO A 72 -0.04 -1.02 7.87
C PRO A 72 -0.31 -0.56 6.43
N GLU A 73 -1.54 -0.16 6.10
CA GLU A 73 -1.90 0.40 4.79
C GLU A 73 -1.22 1.76 4.53
N GLY A 74 -1.13 2.59 5.57
CA GLY A 74 -0.41 3.86 5.53
C GLY A 74 1.10 3.62 5.37
N ALA A 75 1.66 2.69 6.14
CA ALA A 75 3.07 2.30 6.04
C ALA A 75 3.42 1.70 4.67
N ALA A 76 2.50 0.96 4.04
CA ALA A 76 2.67 0.47 2.67
C ALA A 76 2.92 1.61 1.67
N THR A 77 2.35 2.80 1.90
CA THR A 77 2.63 3.97 1.05
C THR A 77 4.05 4.51 1.21
N VAL A 78 4.66 4.40 2.39
CA VAL A 78 6.06 4.79 2.64
C VAL A 78 7.00 3.82 1.93
N ALA A 79 6.80 2.52 2.10
CA ALA A 79 7.58 1.50 1.39
C ALA A 79 7.48 1.66 -0.14
N ALA A 80 6.27 1.93 -0.66
CA ALA A 80 6.06 2.21 -2.07
C ALA A 80 6.77 3.50 -2.51
N ALA A 81 6.73 4.54 -1.68
CA ALA A 81 7.36 5.82 -1.97
C ALA A 81 8.88 5.72 -2.03
N ASP A 82 9.53 5.06 -1.07
CA ASP A 82 10.98 4.81 -1.10
C ASP A 82 11.40 4.09 -2.39
N ARG A 83 10.69 3.00 -2.75
CA ARG A 83 10.95 2.26 -3.99
C ARG A 83 10.79 3.12 -5.25
N LEU A 84 9.76 3.97 -5.31
CA LEU A 84 9.51 4.84 -6.45
C LEU A 84 10.52 6.00 -6.51
N ALA A 85 10.90 6.56 -5.37
CA ALA A 85 11.92 7.61 -5.25
C ALA A 85 13.28 7.11 -5.74
N ARG A 86 13.72 5.91 -5.30
CA ARG A 86 14.97 5.28 -5.76
C ARG A 86 15.01 5.04 -7.27
N LYS A 87 13.85 4.92 -7.91
CA LYS A 87 13.71 4.76 -9.37
C LYS A 87 13.57 6.10 -10.12
N GLY A 88 13.63 7.24 -9.44
CA GLY A 88 13.40 8.55 -10.05
C GLY A 88 11.98 8.67 -10.61
N ARG A 89 10.98 8.11 -9.92
CA ARG A 89 9.56 8.12 -10.34
C ARG A 89 8.69 9.07 -9.52
N LEU A 90 9.25 9.71 -8.50
CA LEU A 90 8.58 10.74 -7.72
C LEU A 90 9.29 12.07 -7.94
N GLU A 91 8.52 13.11 -8.23
CA GLU A 91 9.00 14.47 -8.49
C GLU A 91 8.23 15.45 -7.62
N GLY A 92 8.93 16.39 -7.01
CA GLY A 92 8.33 17.40 -6.13
C GLY A 92 7.79 16.85 -4.81
N PRO A 93 6.93 17.62 -4.11
CA PRO A 93 6.33 17.20 -2.85
C PRO A 93 5.41 15.98 -3.02
N VAL A 94 5.59 14.98 -2.16
CA VAL A 94 4.78 13.74 -2.15
C VAL A 94 3.90 13.74 -0.92
N VAL A 95 2.61 13.42 -1.10
CA VAL A 95 1.66 13.24 0.00
C VAL A 95 1.34 11.76 0.15
N LEU A 96 1.57 11.22 1.34
CA LEU A 96 1.28 9.85 1.71
C LEU A 96 0.03 9.80 2.58
N TYR A 97 -0.97 9.02 2.16
CA TYR A 97 -2.23 8.92 2.89
C TYR A 97 -2.18 7.79 3.91
N ASN A 98 -1.95 8.15 5.18
CA ASN A 98 -2.20 7.24 6.29
C ASN A 98 -3.70 7.24 6.64
N THR A 99 -4.40 6.17 6.31
CA THR A 99 -5.86 6.08 6.43
C THR A 99 -6.35 5.62 7.81
N GLY A 100 -5.44 5.20 8.69
CA GLY A 100 -5.77 4.67 10.01
C GLY A 100 -4.66 4.83 11.05
N ALA A 101 -4.96 4.43 12.28
CA ALA A 101 -3.98 4.42 13.37
C ALA A 101 -3.46 3.00 13.59
N GLY A 102 -2.16 2.84 13.84
CA GLY A 102 -1.52 1.56 14.14
C GLY A 102 -2.12 0.87 15.37
N ALA A 103 -2.67 1.64 16.31
CA ALA A 103 -3.37 1.13 17.49
C ALA A 103 -4.58 0.23 17.17
N LYS A 104 -5.10 0.25 15.92
CA LYS A 104 -6.16 -0.67 15.47
C LYS A 104 -5.64 -2.06 15.10
N TYR A 105 -4.32 -2.26 15.07
CA TYR A 105 -3.63 -3.44 14.56
C TYR A 105 -2.67 -4.04 15.60
N LEU A 106 -2.92 -3.81 16.89
CA LEU A 106 -1.99 -4.24 17.96
C LEU A 106 -1.77 -5.74 17.97
N ASP A 107 -2.79 -6.55 17.68
CA ASP A 107 -2.72 -8.00 17.55
C ASP A 107 -1.83 -8.44 16.37
N MET A 108 -1.90 -7.71 15.26
CA MET A 108 -1.15 -8.00 14.03
C MET A 108 0.30 -7.48 14.11
N LEU A 109 0.54 -6.44 14.90
CA LEU A 109 1.86 -5.81 15.08
C LEU A 109 2.57 -6.28 16.36
N SER A 110 1.88 -6.94 17.28
CA SER A 110 2.50 -7.49 18.49
C SER A 110 3.52 -8.57 18.12
N GLY A 111 4.81 -8.28 18.38
CA GLY A 111 5.93 -9.14 18.01
C GLY A 111 6.72 -8.67 16.78
N VAL A 112 6.25 -7.62 16.10
CA VAL A 112 6.94 -7.00 14.96
C VAL A 112 7.12 -5.49 15.11
N ALA A 113 6.34 -4.79 15.93
CA ALA A 113 6.62 -3.39 16.27
C ALA A 113 7.75 -3.24 17.30
#